data_AF-A0A6B2NWR3-F1
#
_entry.id   AF-A0A6B2NWR3-F1
#
_cell.length_a   1.000
_cell.length_b   1.000
_cell.length_c   1.000
_cell.angle_alpha   90.00
_cell.angle_beta   90.00
_cell.angle_gamma   90.00
#
_symmetry.space_group_name_H-M   'P 1'
#
loop_
_entity.id
_entity.type
_entity.pdbx_description
1 polymer ?
#
loop_
_entity_poly.entity_id
_entity_poly.type
_entity_poly.pdbx_seq_one_letter_code
_entity_poly.pdbx_strand_id
1 'polypeptide(L)'
;MSKPESEIAHRALAIAAALATADPGDKAEARRMGSAGSGLFWRQLARLNIPQEQERNWLLFTRLVALMTPASRGESIHEGDRHLGAVLADGGDRSKALNLPDAKPFLSETRFARFLAARGSARADNLERMIRMLARRSPTLNVVTLAHATIGWSDDRLAAAYYKRIDQSHIKEHQDA
;
A
#
# COMPACT_ATOMS: atom_id res chain seq x y z
N MET A 1 18.18 11.32 -17.39
CA MET A 1 17.97 10.13 -16.55
C MET A 1 17.07 10.54 -15.40
N SER A 2 15.86 9.99 -15.29
CA SER A 2 14.95 10.29 -14.19
C SER A 2 15.50 9.67 -12.89
N LYS A 3 15.37 10.36 -11.76
CA LYS A 3 15.80 9.79 -10.46
C LYS A 3 15.01 8.51 -10.17
N PRO A 4 15.60 7.43 -9.63
CA PRO A 4 14.92 6.16 -9.34
C PRO A 4 13.62 6.31 -8.53
N GLU A 5 13.58 7.24 -7.57
CA GLU A 5 12.35 7.56 -6.81
C GLU A 5 11.21 8.07 -7.69
N SER A 6 11.54 8.90 -8.69
CA SER A 6 10.57 9.45 -9.64
C SER A 6 9.99 8.36 -10.55
N GLU A 7 10.82 7.39 -10.95
CA GLU A 7 10.36 6.26 -11.78
C GLU A 7 9.43 5.32 -11.02
N ILE A 8 9.74 4.99 -9.76
CA ILE A 8 8.86 4.19 -8.90
C ILE A 8 7.51 4.91 -8.73
N ALA A 9 7.53 6.20 -8.41
CA ALA A 9 6.31 6.97 -8.24
C ALA A 9 5.47 6.99 -9.53
N HIS A 10 6.11 7.27 -10.67
CA HIS A 10 5.44 7.28 -11.97
C HIS A 10 4.77 5.93 -12.29
N ARG A 11 5.52 4.83 -12.16
CA ARG A 11 5.03 3.47 -12.44
C ARG A 11 3.88 3.08 -11.49
N ALA A 12 4.01 3.38 -10.20
CA ALA A 12 3.01 3.08 -9.19
C ALA A 12 1.67 3.80 -9.47
N LEU A 13 1.74 5.09 -9.77
CA LEU A 13 0.57 5.90 -10.13
C LEU A 13 -0.07 5.38 -11.42
N ALA A 14 0.74 5.07 -12.42
CA ALA A 14 0.28 4.62 -13.72
C ALA A 14 -0.43 3.25 -13.64
N ILE A 15 0.08 2.31 -12.84
CA ILE A 15 -0.57 1.01 -12.59
C ILE A 15 -1.87 1.20 -11.80
N ALA A 16 -1.86 2.05 -10.77
CA ALA A 16 -3.07 2.31 -9.98
C ALA A 16 -4.18 2.98 -10.80
N ALA A 17 -3.82 3.89 -11.71
CA ALA A 17 -4.76 4.48 -12.65
C ALA A 17 -5.31 3.43 -13.63
N ALA A 18 -4.44 2.58 -14.20
CA ALA A 18 -4.88 1.52 -15.10
C ALA A 18 -5.84 0.52 -14.42
N LEU A 19 -5.58 0.16 -13.16
CA LEU A 19 -6.47 -0.70 -12.39
C LEU A 19 -7.81 -0.02 -12.07
N ALA A 20 -7.85 1.30 -11.86
CA ALA A 20 -9.09 2.02 -11.60
C ALA A 20 -10.05 1.96 -12.80
N THR A 21 -9.50 2.16 -14.00
CA THR A 21 -10.26 2.21 -15.25
C THR A 21 -10.45 0.85 -15.93
N ALA A 22 -9.86 -0.22 -15.37
CA ALA A 22 -10.00 -1.57 -15.92
C ALA A 22 -11.40 -2.15 -15.75
N ASP A 23 -11.77 -3.04 -16.66
CA ASP A 23 -13.01 -3.78 -16.57
C ASP A 23 -13.07 -4.67 -15.30
N PRO A 24 -14.27 -4.98 -14.80
CA PRO A 24 -14.43 -5.86 -13.64
C PRO A 24 -13.70 -7.21 -13.76
N GLY A 25 -13.64 -7.77 -14.97
CA GLY A 25 -12.93 -9.01 -15.28
C GLY A 25 -11.41 -8.89 -15.07
N ASP A 26 -10.79 -7.89 -15.69
CA ASP A 26 -9.36 -7.58 -15.52
C ASP A 26 -9.00 -7.33 -14.05
N LYS A 27 -9.83 -6.58 -13.32
CA LYS A 27 -9.65 -6.35 -11.87
C LYS A 27 -9.71 -7.67 -11.09
N ALA A 28 -10.64 -8.57 -11.43
CA ALA A 28 -10.77 -9.86 -10.77
C ALA A 28 -9.59 -10.79 -11.07
N GLU A 29 -9.10 -10.81 -12.31
CA GLU A 29 -7.91 -11.54 -12.71
C GLU A 29 -6.67 -11.03 -11.97
N ALA A 30 -6.46 -9.71 -11.94
CA ALA A 30 -5.32 -9.10 -11.23
C ALA A 30 -5.33 -9.37 -9.70
N ARG A 31 -6.51 -9.54 -9.08
CA ARG A 31 -6.62 -9.95 -7.67
C ARG A 31 -6.21 -11.41 -7.42
N ARG A 32 -6.45 -12.28 -8.41
CA ARG A 32 -6.25 -13.73 -8.32
C ARG A 32 -4.90 -14.16 -8.92
N MET A 33 -4.18 -13.26 -9.58
CA MET A 33 -2.96 -13.61 -10.28
C MET A 33 -1.89 -14.19 -9.34
N GLY A 34 -1.30 -15.30 -9.78
CA GLY A 34 -0.12 -15.91 -9.17
C GLY A 34 1.16 -15.41 -9.84
N SER A 35 2.21 -16.24 -9.86
CA SER A 35 3.48 -15.93 -10.50
C SER A 35 3.39 -15.69 -12.02
N ALA A 36 2.35 -16.21 -12.67
CA ALA A 36 2.12 -16.02 -14.11
C ALA A 36 1.70 -14.59 -14.50
N GLY A 37 1.34 -13.74 -13.52
CA GLY A 37 0.78 -12.41 -13.79
C GLY A 37 -0.64 -12.47 -14.37
N SER A 38 -1.13 -11.33 -14.84
CA SER A 38 -2.42 -11.17 -15.52
C SER A 38 -2.24 -10.40 -16.82
N GLY A 39 -3.21 -10.45 -17.73
CA GLY A 39 -3.16 -9.67 -18.97
C GLY A 39 -2.95 -8.17 -18.72
N LEU A 40 -3.64 -7.60 -17.73
CA LEU A 40 -3.47 -6.21 -17.31
C LEU A 40 -2.04 -5.94 -16.85
N PHE A 41 -1.48 -6.81 -16.01
CA PHE A 41 -0.11 -6.66 -15.50
C PHE A 41 0.91 -6.61 -16.65
N TRP A 42 0.86 -7.56 -17.58
CA TRP A 42 1.81 -7.63 -18.70
C TRP A 42 1.70 -6.41 -19.63
N ARG A 43 0.48 -5.91 -19.89
CA ARG A 43 0.27 -4.66 -20.63
C ARG A 43 0.95 -3.47 -19.93
N GLN A 44 0.82 -3.36 -18.62
CA GLN A 44 1.45 -2.26 -17.86
C GLN A 44 2.96 -2.41 -17.81
N LEU A 45 3.48 -3.63 -17.64
CA LEU A 45 4.91 -3.91 -17.61
C LEU A 45 5.59 -3.46 -18.90
N ALA A 46 5.03 -3.88 -20.05
CA ALA A 46 5.52 -3.51 -21.37
C ALA A 46 5.41 -2.00 -21.61
N ARG A 47 4.26 -1.39 -21.32
CA ARG A 47 4.03 0.05 -21.51
C ARG A 47 4.99 0.92 -20.69
N LEU A 48 5.34 0.48 -19.48
CA LEU A 48 6.17 1.23 -18.53
C LEU A 48 7.65 0.89 -18.62
N ASN A 49 8.04 0.03 -19.57
CA ASN A 49 9.41 -0.47 -19.74
C ASN A 49 10.01 -0.93 -18.41
N ILE A 50 9.25 -1.73 -17.64
CA ILE A 50 9.74 -2.27 -16.37
C ILE A 50 10.73 -3.39 -16.67
N PRO A 51 11.97 -3.32 -16.16
CA PRO A 51 12.97 -4.36 -16.39
C PRO A 51 12.59 -5.71 -15.78
N GLN A 52 13.06 -6.79 -16.41
CA GLN A 52 12.73 -8.17 -16.01
C GLN A 52 13.08 -8.45 -14.54
N GLU A 53 14.20 -7.92 -14.07
CA GLU A 53 14.65 -8.10 -12.68
C GLU A 53 13.72 -7.45 -11.63
N GLN A 54 12.84 -6.54 -12.05
CA GLN A 54 11.87 -5.88 -11.16
C GLN A 54 10.47 -6.49 -11.26
N GLU A 55 10.21 -7.38 -12.23
CA GLU A 55 8.90 -7.95 -12.52
C GLU A 55 8.21 -8.51 -11.28
N ARG A 56 8.95 -9.29 -10.47
CA ARG A 56 8.40 -9.93 -9.27
C ARG A 56 7.84 -8.91 -8.26
N ASN A 57 8.54 -7.79 -8.07
CA ASN A 57 8.12 -6.75 -7.13
C ASN A 57 6.91 -5.98 -7.68
N TRP A 58 6.90 -5.68 -8.99
CA TRP A 58 5.78 -5.01 -9.64
C TRP A 58 4.54 -5.90 -9.77
N LEU A 59 4.72 -7.22 -9.90
CA LEU A 59 3.63 -8.20 -9.84
C LEU A 59 2.99 -8.16 -8.45
N LEU A 60 3.79 -8.24 -7.39
CA LEU A 60 3.29 -8.11 -6.02
C LEU A 60 2.54 -6.78 -5.85
N PHE A 61 3.16 -5.65 -6.21
CA PHE A 61 2.54 -4.33 -6.12
C PHE A 61 1.18 -4.26 -6.84
N THR A 62 1.14 -4.69 -8.10
CA THR A 62 -0.08 -4.67 -8.91
C THR A 62 -1.19 -5.50 -8.26
N ARG A 63 -0.85 -6.67 -7.71
CA ARG A 63 -1.80 -7.52 -6.99
C ARG A 63 -2.32 -6.85 -5.72
N LEU A 64 -1.46 -6.18 -4.95
CA LEU A 64 -1.86 -5.45 -3.75
C LEU A 64 -2.81 -4.29 -4.07
N VAL A 65 -2.53 -3.53 -5.13
CA VAL A 65 -3.43 -2.46 -5.59
C VAL A 65 -4.77 -3.05 -6.09
N ALA A 66 -4.73 -4.17 -6.81
CA ALA A 66 -5.95 -4.85 -7.26
C ALA A 66 -6.81 -5.35 -6.10
N LEU A 67 -6.19 -5.88 -5.03
CA LEU A 67 -6.90 -6.29 -3.81
C LEU A 67 -7.66 -5.14 -3.16
N MET A 68 -7.10 -3.93 -3.21
CA MET A 68 -7.69 -2.71 -2.66
C MET A 68 -8.69 -2.03 -3.61
N THR A 69 -8.77 -2.47 -4.87
CA THR A 69 -9.62 -1.90 -5.91
C THR A 69 -10.77 -2.86 -6.23
N PRO A 70 -11.93 -2.77 -5.53
CA PRO A 70 -13.05 -3.66 -5.79
C PRO A 70 -13.61 -3.45 -7.22
N ALA A 71 -14.35 -4.44 -7.73
CA ALA A 71 -14.85 -4.42 -9.11
C ALA A 71 -15.69 -3.18 -9.45
N SER A 72 -16.48 -2.70 -8.49
CA SER A 72 -17.35 -1.52 -8.62
C SER A 72 -16.60 -0.18 -8.56
N ARG A 73 -15.34 -0.16 -8.13
CA ARG A 73 -14.59 1.08 -7.97
C ARG A 73 -14.02 1.52 -9.32
N GLY A 74 -14.48 2.67 -9.81
CA GLY A 74 -13.96 3.32 -11.04
C GLY A 74 -12.81 4.29 -10.80
N GLU A 75 -12.55 4.64 -9.54
CA GLU A 75 -11.52 5.61 -9.15
C GLU A 75 -10.28 4.94 -8.57
N SER A 76 -9.13 5.60 -8.72
CA SER A 76 -7.90 5.13 -8.10
C SER A 76 -8.02 5.09 -6.57
N ILE A 77 -7.30 4.16 -5.95
CA ILE A 77 -7.11 4.15 -4.50
C ILE A 77 -6.06 5.19 -4.05
N HIS A 78 -5.36 5.82 -5.01
CA HIS A 78 -4.29 6.75 -4.71
C HIS A 78 -4.78 8.01 -4.01
N GLU A 79 -4.16 8.32 -2.87
CA GLU A 79 -4.30 9.60 -2.20
C GLU A 79 -2.94 10.03 -1.65
N GLY A 80 -2.40 11.16 -2.13
CA GLY A 80 -1.01 11.57 -1.93
C GLY A 80 -0.57 11.68 -0.47
N ASP A 81 -1.40 12.32 0.36
CA ASP A 81 -1.06 12.55 1.77
C ASP A 81 -1.30 11.32 2.66
N ARG A 82 -1.77 10.22 2.08
CA ARG A 82 -2.26 9.07 2.84
C ARG A 82 -1.25 7.92 2.92
N HIS A 83 -0.15 8.16 3.60
CA HIS A 83 0.97 7.21 3.66
C HIS A 83 0.56 5.85 4.25
N LEU A 84 1.10 4.76 3.70
CA LEU A 84 0.78 3.39 4.10
C LEU A 84 0.95 3.14 5.62
N GLY A 85 2.00 3.70 6.24
CA GLY A 85 2.25 3.53 7.67
C GLY A 85 1.09 4.06 8.53
N ALA A 86 0.57 5.24 8.21
CA ALA A 86 -0.58 5.82 8.90
C ALA A 86 -1.85 4.98 8.67
N VAL A 87 -2.05 4.48 7.45
CA VAL A 87 -3.19 3.59 7.12
C VAL A 87 -3.12 2.26 7.88
N LEU A 88 -1.91 1.71 8.09
CA LEU A 88 -1.72 0.51 8.92
C LEU A 88 -2.00 0.77 10.40
N ALA A 89 -1.74 1.98 10.89
CA ALA A 89 -2.02 2.37 12.27
C ALA A 89 -3.53 2.54 12.52
N ASP A 90 -4.25 3.26 11.67
CA ASP A 90 -5.67 3.59 11.91
C ASP A 90 -6.66 2.67 11.16
N GLY A 91 -6.16 1.81 10.27
CA GLY A 91 -6.97 0.88 9.50
C GLY A 91 -7.79 1.54 8.40
N GLY A 92 -7.36 2.69 7.90
CA GLY A 92 -8.07 3.46 6.87
C GLY A 92 -8.94 4.58 7.43
N ASP A 93 -9.23 4.58 8.72
CA ASP A 93 -10.10 5.55 9.37
C ASP A 93 -9.29 6.71 9.96
N ARG A 94 -9.28 7.85 9.25
CA ARG A 94 -8.56 9.06 9.70
C ARG A 94 -9.11 9.62 11.01
N SER A 95 -10.39 9.39 11.29
CA SER A 95 -11.06 9.91 12.48
C SER A 95 -10.77 9.09 13.74
N LYS A 96 -10.20 7.89 13.58
CA LYS A 96 -9.91 6.99 14.69
C LYS A 96 -9.02 7.65 15.74
N ALA A 97 -9.54 7.86 16.94
CA ALA A 97 -8.72 8.28 18.08
C ALA A 97 -7.77 7.14 18.42
N LEU A 98 -6.46 7.40 18.36
CA LEU A 98 -5.40 6.43 18.70
C LEU A 98 -4.60 6.84 19.95
N ASN A 99 -4.98 7.94 20.58
CA ASN A 99 -4.32 8.53 21.75
C ASN A 99 -4.97 8.21 23.07
N LEU A 100 -6.18 7.67 23.02
CA LEU A 100 -6.86 7.26 24.23
C LEU A 100 -6.11 6.06 24.82
N PRO A 101 -6.00 5.95 26.15
CA PRO A 101 -5.24 4.88 26.82
C PRO A 101 -5.59 3.47 26.35
N ASP A 102 -6.85 3.23 25.97
CA ASP A 102 -7.35 1.94 25.50
C ASP A 102 -7.46 1.82 23.97
N ALA A 103 -7.10 2.87 23.23
CA ALA A 103 -7.18 2.87 21.78
C ALA A 103 -6.10 1.97 21.17
N LYS A 104 -6.53 0.92 20.48
CA LYS A 104 -5.62 -0.03 19.82
C LYS A 104 -5.45 0.35 18.35
N PRO A 105 -4.21 0.46 17.83
CA PRO A 105 -4.00 0.59 16.40
C PRO A 105 -4.55 -0.64 15.67
N PHE A 106 -4.95 -0.45 14.41
CA PHE A 106 -5.49 -1.51 13.56
C PHE A 106 -4.48 -2.66 13.40
N LEU A 107 -3.24 -2.32 13.07
CA LEU A 107 -2.10 -3.21 13.21
C LEU A 107 -1.39 -2.89 14.53
N SER A 108 -1.25 -3.86 15.43
CA SER A 108 -0.51 -3.65 16.67
C SER A 108 0.96 -3.34 16.41
N GLU A 109 1.58 -2.53 17.28
CA GLU A 109 3.00 -2.18 17.20
C GLU A 109 3.90 -3.41 17.10
N THR A 110 3.63 -4.46 17.88
CA THR A 110 4.37 -5.73 17.80
C THR A 110 4.26 -6.39 16.43
N ARG A 111 3.09 -6.38 15.79
CA ARG A 111 2.92 -6.94 14.44
C ARG A 111 3.62 -6.06 13.40
N PHE A 112 3.57 -4.75 13.57
CA PHE A 112 4.25 -3.81 12.69
C PHE A 112 5.78 -3.95 12.79
N ALA A 113 6.34 -4.00 14.00
CA ALA A 113 7.76 -4.23 14.23
C ALA A 113 8.24 -5.56 13.61
N ARG A 114 7.46 -6.64 13.76
CA ARG A 114 7.75 -7.92 13.09
C ARG A 114 7.73 -7.81 11.57
N PHE A 115 6.85 -7.01 11.01
CA PHE A 115 6.83 -6.75 9.58
C PHE A 115 8.07 -5.98 9.12
N LEU A 116 8.47 -4.92 9.83
CA LEU A 116 9.69 -4.15 9.53
C LEU A 116 10.94 -5.04 9.57
N ALA A 117 11.01 -5.94 10.57
CA ALA A 117 12.12 -6.89 10.72
C ALA A 117 12.11 -8.03 9.69
N ALA A 118 10.99 -8.30 9.02
CA ALA A 118 10.86 -9.40 8.07
C ALA A 118 11.72 -9.16 6.81
N ARG A 119 12.29 -10.24 6.27
CA ARG A 119 13.13 -10.23 5.06
C ARG A 119 12.61 -11.23 4.02
N GLY A 120 13.02 -11.04 2.77
CA GLY A 120 12.72 -11.97 1.67
C GLY A 120 11.21 -12.21 1.46
N SER A 121 10.84 -13.47 1.18
CA SER A 121 9.45 -13.88 0.96
C SER A 121 8.54 -13.61 2.16
N ALA A 122 9.02 -13.82 3.38
CA ALA A 122 8.23 -13.59 4.59
C ALA A 122 7.75 -12.14 4.70
N ARG A 123 8.54 -11.17 4.24
CA ARG A 123 8.13 -9.76 4.18
C ARG A 123 7.00 -9.55 3.18
N ALA A 124 7.12 -10.12 1.99
CA ALA A 124 6.09 -10.03 0.95
C ALA A 124 4.76 -10.66 1.42
N ASP A 125 4.82 -11.83 2.04
CA ASP A 125 3.64 -12.54 2.56
C ASP A 125 2.95 -11.76 3.68
N ASN A 126 3.75 -11.18 4.59
CA ASN A 126 3.24 -10.33 5.67
C ASN A 126 2.58 -9.06 5.11
N LEU A 127 3.20 -8.40 4.13
CA LEU A 127 2.62 -7.23 3.46
C LEU A 127 1.28 -7.59 2.81
N GLU A 128 1.23 -8.68 2.06
CA GLU A 128 -0.01 -9.15 1.43
C GLU A 128 -1.10 -9.44 2.46
N ARG A 129 -0.78 -10.10 3.56
CA ARG A 129 -1.75 -10.36 4.65
C ARG A 129 -2.29 -9.05 5.23
N MET A 130 -1.44 -8.06 5.49
CA MET A 130 -1.87 -6.75 6.00
C MET A 130 -2.76 -6.00 5.01
N ILE A 131 -2.39 -5.98 3.72
CA ILE A 131 -3.21 -5.37 2.66
C ILE A 131 -4.56 -6.07 2.52
N ARG A 132 -4.62 -7.40 2.59
CA ARG A 132 -5.90 -8.15 2.59
C ARG A 132 -6.80 -7.77 3.77
N MET A 133 -6.22 -7.53 4.94
CA MET A 133 -6.98 -7.04 6.09
C MET A 133 -7.53 -5.63 5.84
N LEU A 134 -6.73 -4.74 5.25
CA LEU A 134 -7.14 -3.36 4.91
C LEU A 134 -8.19 -3.31 3.80
N ALA A 135 -8.09 -4.16 2.78
CA ALA A 135 -8.98 -4.18 1.62
C ALA A 135 -10.45 -4.31 2.00
N ARG A 136 -10.76 -5.01 3.11
CA ARG A 136 -12.12 -5.15 3.64
C ARG A 136 -12.77 -3.81 4.03
N ARG A 137 -11.97 -2.79 4.30
CA ARG A 137 -12.40 -1.44 4.65
C ARG A 137 -12.35 -0.48 3.47
N SER A 138 -11.83 -0.92 2.32
CA SER A 138 -11.69 -0.14 1.07
C SER A 138 -11.04 1.26 1.22
N PRO A 139 -9.98 1.44 2.04
CA PRO A 139 -9.38 2.76 2.22
C PRO A 139 -8.65 3.24 0.96
N THR A 140 -8.49 4.55 0.87
CA THR A 140 -7.49 5.20 0.02
C THR A 140 -6.12 5.19 0.69
N LEU A 141 -5.05 5.19 -0.11
CA LEU A 141 -3.67 5.28 0.37
C LEU A 141 -2.74 5.84 -0.70
N ASN A 142 -1.58 6.33 -0.28
CA ASN A 142 -0.53 6.73 -1.20
C ASN A 142 0.13 5.47 -1.79
N VAL A 143 -0.28 5.10 -3.02
CA VAL A 143 0.27 3.93 -3.72
C VAL A 143 1.77 4.00 -3.96
N VAL A 144 2.39 5.19 -3.94
CA VAL A 144 3.84 5.33 -4.03
C VAL A 144 4.51 4.78 -2.77
N THR A 145 3.96 5.07 -1.58
CA THR A 145 4.46 4.47 -0.32
C THR A 145 4.25 2.96 -0.27
N LEU A 146 3.19 2.44 -0.91
CA LEU A 146 2.99 1.01 -1.08
C LEU A 146 4.02 0.39 -2.04
N ALA A 147 4.33 1.06 -3.15
CA ALA A 147 5.35 0.61 -4.10
C ALA A 147 6.73 0.52 -3.44
N HIS A 148 7.11 1.52 -2.63
CA HIS A 148 8.35 1.46 -1.85
C HIS A 148 8.38 0.30 -0.87
N ALA A 149 7.25 0.00 -0.21
CA ALA A 149 7.15 -1.15 0.69
C ALA A 149 7.34 -2.50 -0.04
N THR A 150 7.02 -2.57 -1.34
CA THR A 150 7.21 -3.77 -2.18
C THR A 150 8.58 -3.88 -2.83
N ILE A 151 9.17 -2.76 -3.26
CA ILE A 151 10.41 -2.74 -4.08
C ILE A 151 11.66 -2.63 -3.21
N GLY A 152 11.50 -2.38 -1.91
CA GLY A 152 12.56 -2.58 -0.91
C GLY A 152 13.30 -1.31 -0.46
N TRP A 153 12.59 -0.20 -0.23
CA TRP A 153 13.17 1.07 0.26
C TRP A 153 12.62 1.54 1.62
N SER A 154 13.49 2.23 2.36
CA SER A 154 13.43 2.77 3.75
C SER A 154 12.18 2.42 4.58
N ASP A 155 12.36 1.44 5.48
CA ASP A 155 11.45 1.16 6.59
C ASP A 155 11.21 2.40 7.48
N ASP A 156 12.13 3.36 7.48
CA ASP A 156 12.04 4.56 8.33
C ASP A 156 10.86 5.46 7.93
N ARG A 157 10.62 5.68 6.63
CA ARG A 157 9.46 6.50 6.20
C ARG A 157 8.14 5.82 6.55
N LEU A 158 8.09 4.50 6.44
CA LEU A 158 6.91 3.73 6.80
C LEU A 158 6.68 3.76 8.32
N ALA A 159 7.73 3.55 9.10
CA ALA A 159 7.71 3.60 10.55
C ALA A 159 7.35 4.99 11.07
N ALA A 160 7.98 6.04 10.53
CA ALA A 160 7.69 7.42 10.88
C ALA A 160 6.22 7.77 10.63
N ALA A 161 5.65 7.37 9.49
CA ALA A 161 4.23 7.62 9.22
C ALA A 161 3.29 6.85 10.17
N TYR A 162 3.68 5.63 10.57
CA TYR A 162 2.91 4.81 11.51
C TYR A 162 2.93 5.41 12.92
N TYR A 163 4.11 5.67 13.48
CA TYR A 163 4.25 6.22 14.84
C TYR A 163 3.76 7.65 14.92
N LYS A 164 4.01 8.49 13.90
CA LYS A 164 3.42 9.83 13.83
C LYS A 164 1.89 9.78 13.89
N ARG A 165 1.23 8.77 13.33
CA ARG A 165 -0.23 8.65 13.39
C ARG A 165 -0.75 8.30 14.79
N ILE A 166 0.06 7.56 15.57
CA ILE A 166 -0.20 7.27 16.98
C ILE A 166 0.12 8.52 17.83
N ASP A 167 1.27 9.15 17.62
CA ASP A 167 1.71 10.34 18.37
C ASP A 167 0.89 11.61 18.09
N GLN A 168 0.49 11.87 16.84
CA GLN A 168 -0.35 13.03 16.52
C GLN A 168 -1.73 12.94 17.15
N SER A 169 -2.17 11.74 17.50
CA SER A 169 -3.35 11.66 18.34
C SER A 169 -3.03 12.19 19.75
N HIS A 170 -1.83 11.97 20.30
CA HIS A 170 -1.45 12.41 21.65
C HIS A 170 -1.27 13.94 21.79
N ILE A 171 -0.95 14.66 20.70
CA ILE A 171 -0.67 16.12 20.75
C ILE A 171 -1.94 16.98 20.72
N LYS A 172 -3.04 16.52 20.10
CA LYS A 172 -4.27 17.33 19.98
C LYS A 172 -4.97 17.59 21.31
N GLU A 173 -4.82 16.73 22.31
CA GLU A 173 -5.42 16.93 23.64
C GLU A 173 -4.83 18.11 24.43
N HIS A 174 -3.58 18.50 24.15
CA HIS A 174 -2.93 19.59 24.90
C HIS A 174 -3.28 21.00 24.40
N GLN A 175 -3.92 21.13 23.23
CA GLN A 175 -4.32 22.42 22.67
C GLN A 175 -5.80 22.77 22.91
N ASP A 176 -6.61 21.77 23.28
CA ASP A 176 -8.06 21.92 23.51
C ASP A 176 -8.44 21.81 25.02
N ALA A 177 -7.45 21.78 25.93
CA ALA A 177 -7.61 21.73 27.39
C ALA A 177 -7.10 23.01 28.06
#